data_AF-A0A958WMY3-F1
#
_entry.id   AF-A0A958WMY3-F1
#
_cell.length_a   1.000
_cell.length_b   1.000
_cell.length_c   1.000
_cell.angle_alpha   90.00
_cell.angle_beta   90.00
_cell.angle_gamma   90.00
#
_symmetry.space_group_name_H-M   'P 1'
#
loop_
_entity.id
_entity.type
_entity.pdbx_description
1 polymer ?
#
loop_
_entity_poly.entity_id
_entity_poly.type
_entity_poly.pdbx_seq_one_letter_code
_entity_poly.pdbx_strand_id
1 'polypeptide(L)'
;MRYIIYILSFFSFSVVYGQTATVELARQYYQQGETEKALDTYSKLARNPGNWQLIHTQYFSLLLQTNDYQKATKYIDRLIKTYPTNAKYKIDKGRIIYEEKGEDKAENYYKDLANFFSSDPFIARQAAQYYLQLGEREQAV
;
A
#
# COMPACT_ATOMS: atom_id res chain seq x y z
N MET A 1 47.75 16.97 -11.89
CA MET A 1 46.97 15.72 -11.88
C MET A 1 45.72 15.90 -11.01
N ARG A 2 44.57 16.06 -11.67
CA ARG A 2 43.17 15.77 -11.26
C ARG A 2 42.78 15.86 -9.78
N TYR A 3 42.15 16.99 -9.41
CA TYR A 3 41.15 17.04 -8.34
C TYR A 3 39.82 16.54 -8.93
N ILE A 4 39.43 15.30 -8.61
CA ILE A 4 38.16 14.70 -9.03
C ILE A 4 37.30 14.48 -7.78
N ILE A 5 36.28 15.33 -7.67
CA ILE A 5 34.91 15.06 -7.21
C ILE A 5 34.78 14.34 -5.85
N TYR A 6 34.59 15.14 -4.79
CA TYR A 6 33.82 14.75 -3.61
C TYR A 6 32.62 15.70 -3.40
N ILE A 7 31.83 15.92 -4.44
CA ILE A 7 30.51 16.57 -4.34
C ILE A 7 29.46 15.55 -4.77
N LEU A 8 29.25 14.52 -3.94
CA LEU A 8 28.21 13.52 -4.15
C LEU A 8 27.69 12.99 -2.80
N SER A 9 27.57 13.86 -1.80
CA SER A 9 26.86 13.56 -0.55
C SER A 9 26.01 14.71 -0.01
N PHE A 10 25.75 15.73 -0.84
CA PHE A 10 24.91 16.87 -0.42
C PHE A 10 23.64 17.07 -1.27
N PHE A 11 23.30 16.12 -2.14
CA PHE A 11 22.11 16.20 -3.00
C PHE A 11 21.04 15.16 -2.67
N SER A 12 20.98 14.71 -1.41
CA SER A 12 19.95 13.76 -0.96
C SER A 12 18.90 14.40 -0.05
N PHE A 13 19.12 15.64 0.43
CA PHE A 13 18.26 16.23 1.46
C PHE A 13 17.06 16.98 0.86
N SER A 14 17.25 17.78 -0.20
CA SER A 14 16.18 18.67 -0.70
C SER A 14 14.97 17.96 -1.30
N VAL A 15 15.16 16.76 -1.87
CA VAL A 15 14.07 16.01 -2.53
C VAL A 15 13.07 15.44 -1.51
N VAL A 16 13.54 15.06 -0.32
CA VAL A 16 12.70 14.45 0.72
C VAL A 16 11.74 15.46 1.33
N TYR A 17 12.16 16.72 1.52
CA TYR A 17 11.30 17.79 2.07
C TYR A 17 10.11 18.13 1.15
N GLY A 18 10.30 18.12 -0.16
CA GLY A 18 9.20 18.37 -1.10
C GLY A 18 8.15 17.26 -1.08
N GLN A 19 8.58 16.01 -0.90
CA GLN A 19 7.69 14.85 -0.86
C GLN A 19 6.85 14.83 0.42
N THR A 20 7.44 15.07 1.59
CA THR A 20 6.72 15.09 2.87
C THR A 20 5.69 16.20 2.94
N ALA A 21 5.99 17.40 2.43
CA ALA A 21 5.03 18.50 2.33
C ALA A 21 3.82 18.13 1.44
N THR A 22 4.05 17.40 0.35
CA THR A 22 2.99 16.97 -0.56
C THR A 22 2.12 15.85 0.04
N VAL A 23 2.70 14.97 0.87
CA VAL A 23 1.93 13.96 1.63
C VAL A 23 1.01 14.63 2.65
N GLU A 24 1.52 15.65 3.35
CA GLU A 24 0.72 16.40 4.32
C GLU A 24 -0.44 17.13 3.63
N LEU A 25 -0.19 17.73 2.45
CA LEU A 25 -1.25 18.34 1.65
C LEU A 25 -2.34 17.34 1.27
N ALA A 26 -1.97 16.13 0.81
CA ALA A 26 -2.94 15.09 0.49
C ALA A 26 -3.80 14.70 1.71
N ARG A 27 -3.18 14.64 2.90
CA ARG A 27 -3.87 14.38 4.16
C ARG A 27 -4.84 15.51 4.53
N GLN A 28 -4.44 16.76 4.34
CA GLN A 28 -5.29 17.92 4.59
C GLN A 28 -6.50 17.94 3.66
N TYR A 29 -6.32 17.67 2.37
CA TYR A 29 -7.44 17.53 1.43
C TYR A 29 -8.45 16.49 1.92
N TYR A 30 -7.97 15.32 2.36
CA TYR A 30 -8.85 14.29 2.89
C TYR A 30 -9.59 14.73 4.16
N GLN A 31 -8.91 15.40 5.09
CA GLN A 31 -9.52 15.93 6.33
C GLN A 31 -10.59 16.99 6.06
N GLN A 32 -10.47 17.74 4.97
CA GLN A 32 -11.44 18.74 4.55
C GLN A 32 -12.62 18.15 3.74
N GLY A 33 -12.65 16.83 3.54
CA GLY A 33 -13.63 16.16 2.69
C GLY A 33 -13.37 16.31 1.19
N GLU A 34 -12.24 16.91 0.80
CA GLU A 34 -11.81 17.06 -0.59
C GLU A 34 -11.16 15.77 -1.11
N THR A 35 -11.88 14.65 -1.00
CA THR A 35 -11.41 13.29 -1.29
C THR A 35 -10.81 13.14 -2.68
N GLU A 36 -11.39 13.76 -3.70
CA GLU A 36 -10.86 13.69 -5.07
C GLU A 36 -9.47 14.35 -5.19
N LYS A 37 -9.26 15.50 -4.53
CA LYS A 37 -7.95 16.17 -4.53
C LYS A 37 -6.92 15.35 -3.76
N ALA A 38 -7.32 14.72 -2.66
CA ALA A 38 -6.46 13.81 -1.92
C ALA A 38 -6.03 12.61 -2.80
N LEU A 39 -6.98 11.97 -3.49
CA LEU A 39 -6.71 10.87 -4.43
C LEU A 39 -5.76 11.27 -5.56
N ASP A 40 -5.99 12.43 -6.20
CA ASP A 40 -5.12 12.93 -7.26
C ASP A 40 -3.70 13.22 -6.74
N THR A 41 -3.59 13.83 -5.56
CA THR A 41 -2.29 14.14 -4.95
C THR A 41 -1.52 12.86 -4.62
N TYR A 42 -2.17 11.87 -3.99
CA TYR A 42 -1.55 10.57 -3.72
C TYR A 42 -1.20 9.80 -5.00
N SER A 43 -2.05 9.84 -6.03
CA SER A 43 -1.79 9.25 -7.34
C SER A 43 -0.51 9.80 -7.98
N LYS A 44 -0.32 11.13 -7.93
CA LYS A 44 0.90 11.79 -8.42
C LYS A 44 2.12 11.36 -7.62
N LEU A 45 2.02 11.30 -6.29
CA LEU A 45 3.09 10.81 -5.42
C LEU A 45 3.45 9.35 -5.73
N ALA A 46 2.46 8.50 -6.01
CA ALA A 46 2.60 7.09 -6.34
C ALA A 46 3.24 6.82 -7.71
N ARG A 47 3.56 7.86 -8.50
CA ARG A 47 4.35 7.71 -9.74
C ARG A 47 5.82 7.43 -9.44
N ASN A 48 6.34 7.87 -8.29
CA ASN A 48 7.71 7.61 -7.87
C ASN A 48 7.76 6.41 -6.90
N PRO A 49 8.45 5.30 -7.24
CA PRO A 49 8.60 4.16 -6.35
C PRO A 49 9.18 4.48 -4.97
N GLY A 50 10.04 5.51 -4.86
CA GLY A 50 10.60 5.94 -3.58
C GLY A 50 9.55 6.46 -2.59
N ASN A 51 8.37 6.86 -3.06
CA ASN A 51 7.27 7.32 -2.21
C ASN A 51 6.36 6.20 -1.73
N TRP A 52 6.44 5.00 -2.32
CA TRP A 52 5.39 4.00 -2.15
C TRP A 52 5.21 3.59 -0.69
N GLN A 53 6.29 3.27 0.03
CA GLN A 53 6.23 2.93 1.46
C GLN A 53 5.65 4.08 2.30
N LEU A 54 6.03 5.33 1.98
CA LEU A 54 5.62 6.51 2.72
C LEU A 54 4.12 6.77 2.62
N ILE A 55 3.53 6.57 1.43
CA ILE A 55 2.14 6.94 1.15
C ILE A 55 1.17 5.76 1.20
N HIS A 56 1.68 4.54 1.27
CA HIS A 56 0.90 3.34 0.96
C HIS A 56 -0.33 3.22 1.84
N THR A 57 -0.19 3.35 3.16
CA THR A 57 -1.32 3.19 4.09
C THR A 57 -2.47 4.14 3.76
N GLN A 58 -2.18 5.42 3.56
CA GLN A 58 -3.19 6.44 3.30
C GLN A 58 -3.78 6.30 1.90
N TYR A 59 -2.95 6.16 0.87
CA TYR A 59 -3.44 6.05 -0.50
C TYR A 59 -4.26 4.79 -0.71
N PHE A 60 -3.78 3.64 -0.20
CA PHE A 60 -4.49 2.38 -0.28
C PHE A 60 -5.84 2.44 0.45
N SER A 61 -5.86 2.98 1.68
CA SER A 61 -7.10 3.15 2.43
C SER A 61 -8.10 4.02 1.68
N LEU A 62 -7.64 5.13 1.08
CA LEU A 62 -8.50 6.04 0.34
C LEU A 62 -9.09 5.37 -0.90
N LEU A 63 -8.28 4.62 -1.65
CA LEU A 63 -8.74 3.85 -2.81
C LEU A 63 -9.84 2.84 -2.44
N LEU A 64 -9.71 2.16 -1.30
CA LEU A 64 -10.74 1.24 -0.82
C LEU A 64 -12.01 1.97 -0.38
N GLN A 65 -11.88 3.06 0.38
CA GLN A 65 -13.03 3.86 0.85
C GLN A 65 -13.84 4.46 -0.30
N THR A 66 -13.18 4.80 -1.41
CA THR A 66 -13.83 5.30 -2.62
C THR A 66 -14.21 4.20 -3.59
N ASN A 67 -14.10 2.93 -3.20
CA ASN A 67 -14.40 1.75 -4.02
C ASN A 67 -13.67 1.73 -5.38
N ASP A 68 -12.50 2.38 -5.48
CA ASP A 68 -11.68 2.42 -6.70
C ASP A 68 -10.78 1.18 -6.74
N TYR A 69 -11.40 0.00 -6.72
CA TYR A 69 -10.72 -1.29 -6.64
C TYR A 69 -9.83 -1.55 -7.86
N GLN A 70 -10.16 -0.97 -9.01
CA GLN A 70 -9.34 -1.05 -10.20
C GLN A 70 -7.99 -0.34 -10.00
N LYS A 71 -8.00 0.90 -9.48
CA LYS A 71 -6.74 1.60 -9.16
C LYS A 71 -6.03 0.96 -7.98
N ALA A 72 -6.75 0.47 -6.98
CA ALA A 72 -6.18 -0.27 -5.85
C ALA A 72 -5.39 -1.49 -6.34
N THR A 73 -5.98 -2.30 -7.23
CA THR A 73 -5.33 -3.48 -7.82
C THR A 73 -4.08 -3.09 -8.61
N LYS A 74 -4.18 -2.10 -9.50
CA LYS A 74 -3.01 -1.61 -10.27
C LYS A 74 -1.90 -1.07 -9.38
N TYR A 75 -2.26 -0.43 -8.26
CA TYR A 75 -1.29 0.09 -7.30
C TYR A 75 -0.61 -1.05 -6.52
N ILE A 76 -1.39 -2.00 -5.99
CA ILE A 76 -0.84 -3.09 -5.19
C ILE A 76 -0.01 -4.07 -6.03
N ASP A 77 -0.38 -4.31 -7.28
CA ASP A 77 0.39 -5.19 -8.17
C ASP A 77 1.78 -4.62 -8.46
N ARG A 78 1.91 -3.29 -8.57
CA ARG A 78 3.22 -2.63 -8.69
C ARG A 78 4.05 -2.83 -7.42
N LEU A 79 3.44 -2.66 -6.25
CA LEU A 79 4.08 -2.88 -4.96
C LEU A 79 4.55 -4.34 -4.78
N ILE A 80 3.71 -5.32 -5.11
CA ILE A 80 4.07 -6.75 -5.04
C ILE A 80 5.19 -7.08 -6.02
N LYS A 81 5.16 -6.51 -7.23
CA LYS A 81 6.21 -6.73 -8.24
C LYS A 81 7.57 -6.20 -7.76
N THR A 82 7.59 -5.05 -7.08
CA THR A 82 8.83 -4.43 -6.60
C THR A 82 9.30 -4.97 -5.25
N TYR A 83 8.37 -5.38 -4.38
CA TYR A 83 8.65 -5.93 -3.05
C TYR A 83 8.02 -7.33 -2.90
N PRO A 84 8.47 -8.33 -3.67
CA PRO A 84 7.82 -9.64 -3.75
C PRO A 84 7.81 -10.42 -2.43
N THR A 85 8.78 -10.14 -1.55
CA THR A 85 8.90 -10.75 -0.21
C THR A 85 8.07 -10.02 0.84
N ASN A 86 7.55 -8.82 0.54
CA ASN A 86 6.71 -8.09 1.47
C ASN A 86 5.28 -8.61 1.40
N ALA A 87 4.97 -9.55 2.29
CA ALA A 87 3.65 -10.16 2.33
C ALA A 87 2.52 -9.18 2.65
N LYS A 88 2.81 -8.04 3.30
CA LYS A 88 1.81 -7.02 3.58
C LYS A 88 1.06 -6.62 2.31
N TYR A 89 1.78 -6.42 1.20
CA TYR A 89 1.15 -6.02 -0.06
C TYR A 89 0.31 -7.13 -0.69
N LYS A 90 0.69 -8.39 -0.49
CA LYS A 90 -0.16 -9.52 -0.92
C LYS A 90 -1.40 -9.64 -0.03
N ILE A 91 -1.28 -9.38 1.27
CA ILE A 91 -2.42 -9.32 2.18
C ILE A 91 -3.40 -8.21 1.77
N ASP A 92 -2.87 -7.02 1.45
CA ASP A 92 -3.65 -5.89 0.96
C ASP A 92 -4.34 -6.20 -0.39
N LYS A 93 -3.72 -7.04 -1.25
CA LYS A 93 -4.39 -7.53 -2.47
C LYS A 93 -5.60 -8.40 -2.15
N GLY A 94 -5.50 -9.29 -1.16
CA GLY A 94 -6.64 -10.05 -0.67
C GLY A 94 -7.76 -9.13 -0.14
N ARG A 95 -7.39 -8.01 0.49
CA ARG A 95 -8.36 -7.03 0.99
C ARG A 95 -9.13 -6.37 -0.14
N ILE A 96 -8.45 -6.05 -1.24
CA ILE A 96 -9.14 -5.55 -2.44
C ILE A 96 -10.14 -6.59 -2.95
N ILE A 97 -9.74 -7.87 -2.99
CA ILE A 97 -10.62 -8.95 -3.46
C ILE A 97 -11.83 -9.11 -2.55
N TYR A 98 -11.67 -8.99 -1.22
CA TYR A 98 -12.77 -9.04 -0.27
C TYR A 98 -13.78 -7.92 -0.54
N GLU A 99 -13.31 -6.69 -0.62
CA GLU A 99 -14.17 -5.50 -0.80
C GLU A 99 -14.82 -5.48 -2.20
N GLU A 100 -14.13 -5.96 -3.24
CA GLU A 100 -14.63 -5.94 -4.62
C GLU A 100 -15.53 -7.16 -4.97
N LYS A 101 -15.16 -8.36 -4.48
CA LYS A 101 -15.72 -9.63 -4.95
C LYS A 101 -16.34 -10.50 -3.85
N GLY A 102 -16.28 -10.04 -2.60
CA GLY A 102 -16.81 -10.74 -1.45
C GLY A 102 -15.86 -11.76 -0.83
N GLU A 103 -16.29 -12.27 0.31
CA GLU A 103 -15.54 -13.12 1.22
C GLU A 103 -15.04 -14.40 0.54
N ASP A 104 -15.90 -15.15 -0.15
CA ASP A 104 -15.54 -16.42 -0.80
C ASP A 104 -14.30 -16.31 -1.70
N LYS A 105 -14.20 -15.22 -2.48
CA LYS A 105 -13.07 -15.01 -3.39
C LYS A 105 -11.81 -14.61 -2.62
N ALA A 106 -11.95 -13.81 -1.57
CA ALA A 106 -10.84 -13.44 -0.72
C ALA A 106 -10.31 -14.65 0.05
N GLU A 107 -11.19 -15.50 0.58
CA GLU A 107 -10.81 -16.70 1.32
C GLU A 107 -9.98 -17.64 0.44
N ASN A 108 -10.40 -17.90 -0.80
CA ASN A 108 -9.60 -18.70 -1.72
C ASN A 108 -8.22 -18.09 -1.97
N TYR A 109 -8.15 -16.78 -2.21
CA TYR A 109 -6.88 -16.09 -2.43
C TYR A 109 -5.94 -16.19 -1.22
N TYR A 110 -6.45 -16.01 -0.01
CA TYR A 110 -5.65 -16.06 1.19
C TYR A 110 -5.22 -17.48 1.58
N LYS A 111 -6.02 -18.52 1.27
CA LYS A 111 -5.59 -19.93 1.37
C LYS A 111 -4.39 -20.19 0.46
N ASP A 112 -4.45 -19.75 -0.79
CA ASP A 112 -3.33 -19.86 -1.73
C ASP A 112 -2.10 -19.09 -1.23
N LEU A 113 -2.33 -17.91 -0.65
CA LEU A 113 -1.28 -17.08 -0.07
C LEU A 113 -0.59 -17.80 1.11
N ALA A 114 -1.36 -18.40 2.02
CA ALA A 114 -0.84 -19.15 3.14
C ALA A 114 -0.04 -20.37 2.69
N ASN A 115 -0.49 -21.07 1.65
CA ASN A 115 0.23 -22.20 1.05
C ASN A 115 1.55 -21.76 0.42
N PHE A 116 1.56 -20.64 -0.32
CA PHE A 116 2.78 -20.07 -0.91
C PHE A 116 3.83 -19.73 0.16
N PHE A 117 3.37 -19.26 1.33
CA PHE A 117 4.22 -18.88 2.45
C PHE A 117 4.31 -19.94 3.56
N SER A 118 3.87 -21.17 3.32
CA SER A 118 3.97 -22.26 4.30
C SER A 118 5.42 -22.60 4.69
N SER A 119 6.39 -22.13 3.91
CA SER A 119 7.83 -22.14 4.21
C SER A 119 8.33 -20.95 5.04
N ASP A 120 7.52 -19.91 5.25
CA ASP A 120 7.79 -18.71 6.05
C ASP A 120 6.73 -18.53 7.17
N PRO A 121 7.02 -19.03 8.39
CA PRO A 121 6.09 -18.98 9.53
C PRO A 121 5.63 -17.56 9.92
N PHE A 122 6.39 -16.52 9.60
CA PHE A 122 6.00 -15.13 9.92
C PHE A 122 4.85 -14.68 9.02
N ILE A 123 4.90 -15.01 7.73
CA ILE A 123 3.85 -14.63 6.79
C ILE A 123 2.58 -15.46 6.99
N ALA A 124 2.72 -16.76 7.27
CA ALA A 124 1.59 -17.59 7.63
C ALA A 124 0.82 -17.01 8.84
N ARG A 125 1.54 -16.48 9.83
CA ARG A 125 0.94 -15.81 11.00
C ARG A 125 0.22 -14.51 10.64
N GLN A 126 0.79 -13.68 9.75
CA GLN A 126 0.16 -12.42 9.32
C GLN A 126 -1.14 -12.68 8.54
N ALA A 127 -1.13 -13.65 7.63
CA ALA A 127 -2.33 -14.06 6.90
C ALA A 127 -3.40 -14.60 7.87
N ALA A 128 -3.02 -15.46 8.83
CA ALA A 128 -3.92 -15.99 9.83
C ALA A 128 -4.51 -14.91 10.77
N GLN A 129 -3.70 -13.96 11.25
CA GLN A 129 -4.17 -12.84 12.08
C GLN A 129 -5.19 -11.98 11.34
N TYR A 130 -4.95 -11.73 10.06
CA TYR A 130 -5.87 -10.96 9.23
C TYR A 130 -7.21 -11.69 9.04
N TYR A 131 -7.19 -13.00 8.81
CA TYR A 131 -8.42 -13.82 8.77
C TYR A 131 -9.22 -13.77 10.06
N LEU A 132 -8.54 -13.89 11.21
CA LEU A 132 -9.20 -13.81 12.51
C LEU A 132 -9.89 -12.45 12.68
N GLN A 133 -9.24 -11.38 12.26
CA GLN A 133 -9.82 -10.04 12.34
C GLN A 133 -11.03 -9.84 11.40
N LEU A 134 -11.06 -10.50 10.24
CA LEU A 134 -12.23 -10.51 9.36
C LEU A 134 -13.40 -11.29 9.97
N GLY A 135 -13.14 -12.51 10.49
CA GLY A 135 -14.17 -13.31 11.14
C GLY A 135 -14.74 -12.66 12.41
N GLU A 136 -13.91 -11.95 13.19
CA GLU A 136 -14.38 -11.17 14.34
C GLU A 136 -15.26 -9.98 13.96
N ARG A 137 -15.07 -9.38 12.78
CA ARG A 137 -15.91 -8.29 12.28
C ARG A 137 -17.29 -8.77 11.84
N GLU A 138 -17.39 -9.98 11.30
CA GLU A 138 -18.66 -10.58 10.90
C GLU A 138 -19.50 -11.04 12.10
N GLN A 139 -18.87 -11.41 13.21
CA GLN A 139 -19.58 -11.74 14.47
C GLN A 139 -20.05 -10.49 15.25
N ALA A 140 -19.55 -9.31 14.91
CA ALA A 140 -19.84 -8.06 15.59
C ALA A 140 -21.00 -7.25 14.96
N VAL A 141 -21.65 -7.79 13.91
CA VAL A 141 -22.81 -7.21 13.22
C VAL A 141 -24.02 -8.13 13.40
#